data_AF-A0A356X528-F1
#
_entry.id   AF-A0A356X528-F1
#
_cell.length_a   1.000
_cell.length_b   1.000
_cell.length_c   1.000
_cell.angle_alpha   90.00
_cell.angle_beta   90.00
_cell.angle_gamma   90.00
#
_symmetry.space_group_name_H-M   'P 1'
#
loop_
_entity.id
_entity.type
_entity.pdbx_description
1 polymer ?
#
loop_
_entity_poly.entity_id
_entity_poly.type
_entity_poly.pdbx_seq_one_letter_code
_entity_poly.pdbx_strand_id
1 'polypeptide(L)'
;MDQREKNNIVYSCSEHGTDLYHEVKNNPEVPSKYIYCVFPKAPDNVVEKMWVLITDGDRSKGVGTIENIPAHAEFSLGEKVSFHTNEQDVTYANKITN
;
A
#
# COMPACT_ATOMS: atom_id res chain seq x y z
N MET A 1 -22.91 8.89 -7.57
CA MET A 1 -22.38 7.53 -7.30
C MET A 1 -20.94 7.70 -6.88
N ASP A 2 -20.67 7.36 -5.63
CA ASP A 2 -19.39 7.57 -4.94
C ASP A 2 -18.34 6.63 -5.57
N GLN A 3 -17.38 7.19 -6.33
CA GLN A 3 -16.39 6.39 -7.07
C GLN A 3 -15.29 5.80 -6.17
N ARG A 4 -15.47 5.78 -4.84
CA ARG A 4 -14.46 5.35 -3.87
C ARG A 4 -14.59 3.89 -3.41
N GLU A 5 -15.52 3.11 -3.95
CA GLU A 5 -15.79 1.74 -3.48
C GLU A 5 -15.08 0.60 -4.25
N LYS A 6 -14.22 0.87 -5.22
CA LYS A 6 -13.62 -0.22 -6.01
C LYS A 6 -12.12 -0.06 -6.15
N ASN A 7 -11.40 -0.83 -5.34
CA ASN A 7 -10.36 -1.78 -5.77
C ASN A 7 -9.28 -1.90 -4.71
N ASN A 8 -9.59 -2.59 -3.62
CA ASN A 8 -8.55 -3.21 -2.82
C ASN A 8 -8.12 -4.47 -3.59
N ILE A 9 -6.91 -4.50 -4.15
CA ILE A 9 -6.46 -5.69 -4.86
C ILE A 9 -5.78 -6.64 -3.87
N VAL A 10 -6.60 -7.52 -3.29
CA VAL A 10 -6.13 -8.56 -2.36
C VAL A 10 -5.29 -9.58 -3.14
N TYR A 11 -3.96 -9.45 -3.09
CA TYR A 11 -3.02 -10.38 -3.75
C TYR A 11 -2.33 -11.29 -2.73
N SER A 12 -2.76 -12.54 -2.70
CA SER A 12 -2.39 -13.56 -1.70
C SER A 12 -1.23 -14.49 -2.09
N CYS A 13 -0.43 -14.23 -3.13
CA CYS A 13 0.66 -15.15 -3.52
C CYS A 13 2.05 -14.50 -3.45
N SER A 14 2.95 -15.13 -2.67
CA SER A 14 4.33 -14.70 -2.41
C SER A 14 5.32 -14.99 -3.55
N GLU A 15 5.00 -15.89 -4.49
CA GLU A 15 5.94 -16.30 -5.56
C GLU A 15 5.68 -15.64 -6.93
N HIS A 16 4.47 -15.15 -7.20
CA HIS A 16 4.11 -14.56 -8.51
C HIS A 16 3.74 -13.06 -8.42
N GLY A 17 3.99 -12.43 -7.27
CA GLY A 17 3.40 -11.14 -6.91
C GLY A 17 4.24 -9.90 -7.21
N THR A 18 5.52 -10.03 -7.61
CA THR A 18 6.42 -8.89 -7.78
C THR A 18 6.22 -8.15 -9.11
N ASP A 19 6.08 -8.87 -10.22
CA ASP A 19 5.96 -8.24 -11.54
C ASP A 19 4.66 -7.44 -11.66
N LEU A 20 3.56 -8.03 -11.21
CA LEU A 20 2.25 -7.36 -11.15
C LEU A 20 2.23 -6.23 -10.13
N TYR A 21 2.98 -6.36 -9.02
CA TYR A 21 3.15 -5.27 -8.08
C TYR A 21 3.88 -4.08 -8.74
N HIS A 22 4.96 -4.33 -9.49
CA HIS A 22 5.68 -3.27 -10.20
C HIS A 22 4.84 -2.65 -11.30
N GLU A 23 4.01 -3.44 -12.01
CA GLU A 23 3.05 -2.92 -12.98
C GLU A 23 2.06 -1.95 -12.33
N VAL A 24 1.43 -2.36 -11.23
CA VAL A 24 0.47 -1.51 -10.50
C VAL A 24 1.16 -0.26 -9.93
N LYS A 25 2.34 -0.42 -9.30
CA LYS A 25 3.10 0.68 -8.69
C LYS A 25 3.55 1.74 -9.71
N ASN A 26 3.92 1.29 -10.91
CA ASN A 26 4.44 2.15 -11.98
C ASN A 26 3.38 2.56 -12.99
N ASN A 27 2.09 2.32 -12.72
CA ASN A 27 1.01 2.79 -13.57
C ASN A 27 1.07 4.32 -13.72
N PRO A 28 1.31 4.86 -14.93
CA PRO A 28 1.47 6.30 -15.17
C PRO A 28 0.17 7.10 -14.98
N GLU A 29 -0.99 6.44 -14.95
CA GLU A 29 -2.28 7.07 -14.69
C GLU A 29 -2.47 7.42 -13.21
N VAL A 30 -1.69 6.81 -12.31
CA VAL A 30 -1.76 7.09 -10.88
C VAL A 30 -0.91 8.32 -10.54
N PRO A 31 -1.47 9.36 -9.91
CA PRO A 31 -0.70 10.54 -9.52
C PRO A 31 0.49 10.19 -8.63
N SER A 32 1.63 10.86 -8.83
CA SER A 32 2.90 10.58 -8.12
C SER A 32 2.81 10.67 -6.60
N LYS A 33 1.82 11.40 -6.07
CA LYS A 33 1.47 11.50 -4.65
C LYS A 33 0.90 10.21 -4.03
N TYR A 34 0.55 9.21 -4.82
CA TYR A 34 0.14 7.90 -4.32
C TYR A 34 1.27 6.88 -4.47
N ILE A 35 1.42 6.02 -3.48
CA ILE A 35 2.39 4.93 -3.49
C ILE A 35 1.69 3.62 -3.11
N TYR A 36 2.00 2.55 -3.84
CA TYR A 36 1.43 1.23 -3.58
C TYR A 36 2.31 0.51 -2.57
N CYS A 37 1.76 0.13 -1.42
CA CYS A 37 2.53 -0.42 -0.32
C CYS A 37 2.06 -1.82 0.06
N VAL A 38 3.01 -2.68 0.41
CA VAL A 38 2.79 -3.98 1.05
C VAL A 38 2.62 -3.76 2.55
N PHE A 39 1.53 -4.25 3.12
CA PHE A 39 1.24 -4.15 4.54
C PHE A 39 1.73 -5.40 5.28
N PRO A 40 2.01 -5.31 6.60
CA PRO A 40 2.36 -6.46 7.41
C PRO A 40 1.27 -7.53 7.34
N LYS A 41 1.68 -8.80 7.46
CA LYS A 41 0.73 -9.92 7.44
C LYS A 41 -0.35 -9.73 8.50
N ALA A 42 -1.60 -9.86 8.07
CA ALA A 42 -2.74 -9.97 8.96
C ALA A 42 -2.68 -11.28 9.78
N PRO A 43 -3.48 -11.41 10.86
CA PRO A 43 -3.51 -12.61 11.71
C PRO A 43 -3.80 -13.92 10.97
N ASP A 44 -4.48 -13.84 9.81
CA ASP A 44 -4.80 -14.98 8.94
C ASP A 44 -3.72 -15.28 7.89
N ASN A 45 -2.52 -14.71 8.04
CA ASN A 45 -1.38 -14.81 7.13
C ASN A 45 -1.58 -14.19 5.74
N VAL A 46 -2.61 -13.36 5.55
CA VAL A 46 -2.81 -12.62 4.30
C VAL A 46 -1.92 -11.37 4.26
N VAL A 47 -1.27 -11.15 3.13
CA VAL A 47 -0.55 -9.90 2.84
C VAL A 47 -1.43 -9.04 1.96
N GLU A 48 -1.78 -7.85 2.44
CA GLU A 48 -2.47 -6.86 1.64
C GLU A 48 -1.54 -5.84 1.02
N LYS A 49 -1.97 -5.28 -0.11
CA LYS A 49 -1.29 -4.21 -0.81
C LYS A 49 -2.29 -3.10 -1.06
N MET A 50 -1.95 -1.89 -0.66
CA MET A 50 -2.90 -0.77 -0.65
C MET A 50 -2.22 0.52 -1.11
N TRP A 51 -3.01 1.43 -1.64
CA TRP A 51 -2.56 2.78 -1.96
C TRP A 51 -2.49 3.64 -0.71
N VAL A 52 -1.38 4.35 -0.61
CA VAL A 52 -1.12 5.33 0.42
C VAL A 52 -0.93 6.68 -0.26
N LEU A 53 -1.69 7.69 0.15
CA LEU A 53 -1.48 9.08 -0.22
C LEU A 53 -0.32 9.63 0.62
N ILE A 54 0.76 10.01 -0.04
CA ILE A 54 1.94 10.61 0.60
C ILE A 54 1.55 11.96 1.18
N THR A 55 1.80 12.14 2.48
CA THR A 55 1.56 13.38 3.22
C THR A 55 2.85 14.07 3.66
N ASP A 56 3.93 13.30 3.81
CA ASP A 56 5.28 13.79 4.11
C ASP A 56 6.32 12.83 3.50
N GLY A 57 7.45 13.37 3.03
CA GLY A 57 8.49 12.62 2.34
C GLY A 57 8.27 12.46 0.83
N ASP A 58 8.78 11.36 0.26
CA ASP A 58 8.77 11.07 -1.17
C ASP A 58 8.39 9.60 -1.44
N ARG A 59 8.44 9.15 -2.70
CA ARG A 59 8.07 7.75 -3.07
C ARG A 59 9.05 6.69 -2.55
N SER A 60 10.24 7.08 -2.08
CA SER A 60 11.23 6.17 -1.51
C SER A 60 10.99 5.97 -0.01
N LYS A 61 10.60 7.01 0.73
CA LYS A 61 10.30 6.93 2.17
C LYS A 61 9.46 8.12 2.62
N GLY A 62 8.61 7.90 3.61
CA GLY A 62 7.78 8.96 4.15
C GLY A 62 6.65 8.49 5.04
N VAL A 63 5.65 9.37 5.17
CA VAL A 63 4.40 9.13 5.89
C VAL A 63 3.23 9.43 4.96
N GLY A 64 2.20 8.62 5.03
CA GLY A 64 0.99 8.83 4.24
C GLY A 64 -0.27 8.27 4.88
N THR A 65 -1.40 8.51 4.24
CA THR A 65 -2.73 8.04 4.66
C THR A 65 -3.21 6.92 3.75
N ILE A 66 -3.79 5.86 4.33
CA ILE A 66 -4.36 4.75 3.57
C ILE A 66 -5.61 5.24 2.82
N GLU A 67 -5.68 5.00 1.52
CA GLU A 67 -6.81 5.41 0.65
C GLU A 67 -7.63 4.23 0.14
N ASN A 68 -7.40 3.04 0.72
CA ASN A 68 -8.17 1.83 0.51
C ASN A 68 -8.86 1.40 1.81
N ILE A 69 -9.94 0.64 1.69
CA ILE A 69 -10.58 -0.04 2.83
C ILE A 69 -9.88 -1.40 3.02
N PRO A 70 -9.12 -1.62 4.12
CA PRO A 70 -8.45 -2.89 4.37
C PRO A 70 -9.46 -4.03 4.56
N ALA A 71 -9.11 -5.23 4.11
CA ALA A 71 -9.99 -6.40 4.23
C ALA A 71 -9.65 -7.33 5.41
N HIS A 72 -8.36 -7.43 5.73
CA HIS A 72 -7.72 -8.35 6.68
C HIS A 72 -6.65 -7.64 7.52
N ALA A 73 -5.90 -6.71 6.92
CA ALA A 73 -4.85 -5.96 7.59
C ALA A 73 -5.43 -5.15 8.75
N GLU A 74 -4.76 -5.14 9.91
CA GLU A 74 -5.19 -4.42 11.11
C GLU A 74 -4.99 -2.90 11.00
N PHE A 75 -5.49 -2.29 9.94
CA PHE A 75 -5.42 -0.87 9.64
C PHE A 75 -6.81 -0.34 9.29
N SER A 76 -6.95 0.98 9.24
CA SER A 76 -8.20 1.66 8.86
C SER A 76 -8.01 2.56 7.64
N LEU A 77 -9.07 2.73 6.84
CA LEU A 77 -9.11 3.79 5.84
C LEU A 77 -8.80 5.15 6.48
N GLY A 78 -7.90 5.93 5.87
CA GLY A 78 -7.44 7.22 6.37
C GLY A 78 -6.38 7.15 7.49
N GLU A 79 -6.03 5.95 7.98
CA GLU A 79 -4.98 5.79 8.99
C GLU A 79 -3.62 6.23 8.46
N LYS A 80 -2.80 6.85 9.33
CA LYS A 80 -1.44 7.26 8.98
C LYS A 80 -0.47 6.10 9.15
N VAL A 81 0.36 5.89 8.14
CA VAL A 81 1.40 4.86 8.12
C VAL A 81 2.73 5.45 7.71
N SER A 82 3.82 4.90 8.25
CA SER A 82 5.16 5.12 7.69
C SER A 82 5.39 4.12 6.57
N PHE A 83 6.15 4.51 5.54
CA PHE A 83 6.52 3.60 4.47
C PHE A 83 7.97 3.76 4.04
N HIS A 84 8.56 2.69 3.52
CA HIS A 84 9.88 2.71 2.88
C HIS A 84 9.92 1.75 1.70
N THR A 85 10.64 2.15 0.64
CA THR A 85 10.96 1.32 -0.52
C THR A 85 12.32 0.65 -0.31
N ASN A 86 12.42 -0.63 -0.63
CA ASN A 86 13.66 -1.41 -0.52
C ASN A 86 14.44 -1.47 -1.85
N GLU A 87 15.57 -2.18 -1.87
CA GLU A 87 16.44 -2.32 -3.05
C GLU A 87 15.78 -3.05 -4.23
N GLN A 88 14.71 -3.81 -3.99
CA GLN A 88 13.91 -4.49 -5.04
C GLN A 88 12.73 -3.64 -5.52
N ASP A 89 12.72 -2.35 -5.20
CA ASP A 89 11.62 -1.42 -5.48
C ASP A 89 10.26 -1.84 -4.87
N VAL A 90 10.28 -2.63 -3.78
CA VAL A 90 9.07 -2.97 -3.01
C VAL A 90 8.93 -2.02 -1.84
N THR A 91 7.74 -1.44 -1.69
CA THR A 91 7.41 -0.44 -0.68
C THR A 91 6.62 -1.10 0.43
N TYR A 92 7.09 -1.01 1.66
CA TYR A 92 6.45 -1.60 2.85
C TYR A 92 5.88 -0.50 3.73
N ALA A 93 4.63 -0.66 4.17
CA ALA A 93 3.97 0.21 5.12
C ALA A 93 4.02 -0.39 6.53
N ASN A 94 4.11 0.46 7.56
CA ASN A 94 4.07 0.07 8.97
C ASN A 94 3.23 1.05 9.78
N LYS A 95 2.69 0.58 10.91
CA LYS A 95 2.06 1.46 11.90
C LYS A 95 3.08 2.43 12.46
N ILE A 96 2.65 3.67 12.65
CA ILE A 96 3.43 4.66 13.39
C ILE A 96 3.13 4.42 14.87
N THR A 97 4.06 3.78 15.58
CA THR A 97 4.00 3.68 17.04
C THR A 97 4.65 4.93 17.63
N ASN A 98 3.91 5.66 18.48
CA ASN A 98 4.47 6.72 19.31
C ASN A 98 5.37 6.16 20.42
#